data_AF-A0A4Q9QLN8-F1
#
_entry.id   AF-A0A4Q9QLN8-F1
#
_cell.length_a   1.000
_cell.length_b   1.000
_cell.length_c   1.000
_cell.angle_alpha   90.00
_cell.angle_beta   90.00
_cell.angle_gamma   90.00
#
_symmetry.space_group_name_H-M   'P 1'
#
loop_
_entity.id
_entity.type
_entity.pdbx_description
1 polymer ?
#
loop_
_entity_poly.entity_id
_entity_poly.type
_entity_poly.pdbx_seq_one_letter_code
_entity_poly.pdbx_strand_id
1 'polypeptide(L)'
;MRDPEKIIRAALEELSGCFDDDTEANVRELLSSGEPGVALEVLSSQLVEFDIAVSEKVKKQLVLGARTMEIEIEELQDLKVL
;
A
#
# COMPACT_ATOMS: atom_id res chain seq x y z
N MET A 1 -15.94 -11.63 3.56
CA MET A 1 -14.90 -10.83 4.22
C MET A 1 -13.96 -10.31 3.17
N ARG A 2 -13.78 -8.98 3.07
CA ARG A 2 -12.66 -8.40 2.32
C ARG A 2 -11.47 -8.48 3.26
N ASP A 3 -10.39 -9.09 2.79
CA ASP A 3 -9.21 -9.38 3.60
C ASP A 3 -8.17 -8.30 3.30
N PRO A 4 -7.85 -7.42 4.27
CA PRO A 4 -7.00 -6.25 4.02
C PRO A 4 -5.60 -6.67 3.57
N GLU A 5 -5.05 -7.75 4.13
CA GLU A 5 -3.76 -8.28 3.69
C GLU A 5 -3.76 -8.67 2.21
N LYS A 6 -4.82 -9.35 1.74
CA LYS A 6 -4.92 -9.73 0.32
C LYS A 6 -5.03 -8.53 -0.60
N ILE A 7 -5.72 -7.47 -0.15
CA ILE A 7 -5.86 -6.23 -0.91
C ILE A 7 -4.50 -5.54 -1.04
N ILE A 8 -3.76 -5.43 0.06
CA ILE A 8 -2.43 -4.79 0.08
C ILE A 8 -1.43 -5.62 -0.73
N ARG A 9 -1.43 -6.96 -0.60
CA ARG A 9 -0.58 -7.84 -1.42
C ARG A 9 -0.84 -7.64 -2.91
N ALA A 10 -2.10 -7.61 -3.33
CA ALA A 10 -2.44 -7.41 -4.74
C ALA A 10 -1.99 -6.03 -5.25
N ALA A 11 -2.12 -4.98 -4.43
CA ALA A 11 -1.61 -3.65 -4.77
C ALA A 11 -0.08 -3.65 -4.89
N LEU A 12 0.62 -4.30 -3.95
CA LEU A 12 2.08 -4.41 -3.96
C LEU A 12 2.59 -5.20 -5.17
N GLU A 13 1.90 -6.25 -5.60
CA GLU A 13 2.25 -7.00 -6.81
C GLU A 13 2.16 -6.13 -8.08
N GLU A 14 1.18 -5.22 -8.18
CA GLU A 14 1.09 -4.29 -9.30
C GLU A 14 2.12 -3.15 -9.24
N LEU A 15 2.72 -2.91 -8.06
CA LEU A 15 3.80 -1.95 -7.83
C LEU A 15 5.18 -2.60 -7.84
N SER A 16 5.27 -3.90 -8.17
CA SER A 16 6.52 -4.62 -8.13
C SER A 16 7.52 -4.05 -9.14
N GLY A 17 8.73 -3.74 -8.66
CA GLY A 17 9.77 -3.08 -9.45
C GLY A 17 9.61 -1.56 -9.58
N CYS A 18 8.63 -0.94 -8.90
CA CYS A 18 8.55 0.52 -8.79
C CYS A 18 9.44 1.11 -7.69
N PHE A 19 9.92 0.25 -6.77
CA PHE A 19 10.79 0.64 -5.66
C PHE A 19 12.24 0.28 -6.01
N ASP A 20 13.15 1.24 -5.84
CA ASP A 20 14.60 1.04 -6.00
C ASP A 20 15.27 0.50 -4.71
N ASP A 21 14.49 0.25 -3.66
CA ASP A 21 14.94 -0.12 -2.32
C ASP A 21 14.24 -1.39 -1.78
N ASP A 22 14.42 -1.67 -0.48
CA ASP A 22 13.85 -2.83 0.21
C ASP A 22 12.36 -2.68 0.57
N THR A 23 11.65 -1.64 0.08
CA THR A 23 10.22 -1.40 0.41
C THR A 23 9.35 -2.61 0.14
N GLU A 24 9.51 -3.29 -0.99
CA GLU A 24 8.70 -4.47 -1.32
C GLU A 24 8.91 -5.60 -0.29
N ALA A 25 10.16 -5.83 0.13
CA ALA A 25 10.49 -6.85 1.11
C ALA A 25 9.92 -6.49 2.49
N ASN A 26 10.08 -5.23 2.90
CA ASN A 26 9.60 -4.71 4.19
C ASN A 26 8.07 -4.83 4.30
N VAL A 27 7.33 -4.40 3.27
CA VAL A 27 5.87 -4.49 3.26
C VAL A 27 5.41 -5.96 3.29
N ARG A 28 6.10 -6.87 2.59
CA ARG A 28 5.80 -8.32 2.65
C ARG A 28 6.05 -8.93 4.02
N GLU A 29 7.09 -8.50 4.72
CA GLU A 29 7.41 -8.97 6.07
C GLU A 29 6.34 -8.52 7.06
N LEU A 30 5.93 -7.24 7.02
CA LEU A 30 4.86 -6.70 7.86
C LEU A 30 3.53 -7.43 7.64
N LEU A 31 3.17 -7.69 6.38
CA LEU A 31 1.98 -8.48 6.02
C LEU A 31 2.06 -9.93 6.48
N SER A 32 3.26 -10.49 6.66
CA SER A 32 3.44 -11.87 7.13
C SER A 32 3.49 -11.95 8.66
N SER A 33 3.81 -10.83 9.32
CA SER A 33 3.79 -10.67 10.77
C SER A 33 2.39 -10.33 11.32
N GLY A 34 1.40 -10.14 10.45
CA GLY A 34 0.03 -9.81 10.82
C GLY A 34 -0.17 -8.32 11.12
N GLU A 35 0.66 -7.46 10.54
CA GLU A 35 0.62 -6.00 10.72
C GLU A 35 0.20 -5.27 9.42
N PRO A 36 -0.99 -5.55 8.85
CA PRO A 36 -1.43 -4.96 7.58
C PRO A 36 -1.63 -3.44 7.64
N GLY A 37 -1.97 -2.90 8.81
CA GLY A 37 -2.09 -1.45 8.98
C GLY A 37 -0.76 -0.74 8.79
N VAL A 38 0.28 -1.24 9.47
CA VAL A 38 1.66 -0.72 9.35
C VAL A 38 2.18 -0.94 7.93
N ALA A 39 1.93 -2.11 7.35
CA ALA A 39 2.32 -2.39 5.97
C ALA A 39 1.72 -1.39 4.97
N LEU A 40 0.45 -1.03 5.16
CA LEU A 40 -0.23 -0.07 4.29
C LEU A 40 0.26 1.37 4.51
N GLU A 41 0.53 1.76 5.75
CA GLU A 41 1.11 3.06 6.08
C GLU A 41 2.48 3.20 5.41
N VAL A 42 3.41 2.26 5.67
CA VAL A 42 4.74 2.23 5.06
C VAL A 42 4.65 2.29 3.53
N LEU A 43 3.82 1.44 2.92
CA LEU A 43 3.64 1.44 1.46
C LEU A 43 3.15 2.81 0.95
N SER A 44 2.18 3.42 1.61
CA SER A 44 1.61 4.71 1.19
C SER A 44 2.60 5.85 1.35
N SER A 45 3.33 5.90 2.46
CA SER A 45 4.37 6.91 2.70
C SER A 45 5.51 6.78 1.69
N GLN A 46 5.95 5.57 1.36
CA GLN A 46 7.00 5.36 0.35
C GLN A 46 6.54 5.79 -1.06
N LEU A 47 5.29 5.51 -1.44
CA LEU A 47 4.75 5.98 -2.72
C LEU A 47 4.73 7.51 -2.82
N VAL A 48 4.42 8.21 -1.74
CA VAL A 48 4.43 9.68 -1.70
C VAL A 48 5.87 10.22 -1.65
N GLU A 49 6.73 9.66 -0.80
CA GLU A 49 8.11 10.08 -0.60
C GLU A 49 8.93 10.00 -1.89
N PHE A 50 8.77 8.92 -2.65
CA PHE A 50 9.48 8.69 -3.91
C PHE A 50 8.74 9.21 -5.15
N ASP A 51 7.63 9.94 -4.95
CA ASP A 51 6.80 10.48 -6.03
C ASP A 51 6.33 9.42 -7.05
N ILE A 52 6.08 8.20 -6.58
CA ILE A 52 5.70 7.05 -7.41
C ILE A 52 4.22 7.18 -7.77
N ALA A 53 3.96 7.44 -9.04
CA ALA A 53 2.59 7.46 -9.55
C ALA A 53 2.03 6.04 -9.68
N VAL A 54 0.81 5.84 -9.19
CA VAL A 54 0.12 4.54 -9.21
C VAL A 54 -1.09 4.57 -10.14
N SER A 55 -1.60 3.41 -10.55
CA SER A 55 -2.86 3.36 -11.29
C SER A 55 -4.05 3.73 -10.39
N GLU A 56 -5.15 4.22 -10.98
CA GLU A 56 -6.38 4.51 -10.22
C GLU A 56 -6.92 3.26 -9.51
N LYS A 57 -6.71 2.08 -10.11
CA LYS A 57 -7.06 0.78 -9.52
C LYS A 57 -6.27 0.53 -8.23
N VAL A 58 -4.95 0.72 -8.26
CA VAL A 58 -4.09 0.56 -7.09
C VAL A 58 -4.47 1.55 -5.99
N LYS A 59 -4.67 2.84 -6.32
CA LYS A 59 -5.14 3.83 -5.34
C LYS A 59 -6.46 3.40 -4.67
N LYS A 60 -7.43 2.92 -5.45
CA LYS A 60 -8.70 2.41 -4.92
C LYS A 60 -8.52 1.18 -4.03
N GLN A 61 -7.58 0.28 -4.34
CA GLN A 61 -7.27 -0.87 -3.50
C GLN A 61 -6.66 -0.44 -2.16
N LEU A 62 -5.68 0.45 -2.17
CA LEU A 62 -5.05 0.96 -0.95
C LEU A 62 -6.07 1.67 -0.04
N VAL A 63 -6.91 2.53 -0.61
CA VAL A 63 -8.04 3.18 0.12
C VAL A 63 -9.02 2.16 0.68
N LEU A 64 -9.33 1.11 -0.07
CA LEU A 64 -10.20 0.05 0.41
C LEU A 64 -9.56 -0.76 1.54
N GLY A 65 -8.24 -0.97 1.50
CA GLY A 65 -7.47 -1.60 2.57
C GLY A 65 -7.60 -0.82 3.88
N ALA A 66 -7.33 0.48 3.85
CA ALA A 66 -7.46 1.37 5.02
C ALA A 66 -8.89 1.36 5.59
N ARG A 67 -9.91 1.50 4.72
CA ARG A 67 -11.32 1.44 5.14
C ARG A 67 -11.73 0.11 5.75
N THR A 68 -11.16 -1.01 5.29
CA THR A 68 -11.48 -2.34 5.83
C THR A 68 -10.92 -2.54 7.23
N MET A 69 -9.82 -1.85 7.55
CA MET A 69 -9.18 -1.86 8.86
C MET A 69 -9.66 -0.72 9.77
N GLU A 70 -10.57 0.13 9.30
CA GLU A 70 -11.05 1.32 10.02
C GLU A 70 -9.91 2.28 10.44
N ILE A 71 -8.86 2.36 9.63
CA ILE A 71 -7.73 3.27 9.82
C ILE A 71 -7.76 4.42 8.82
N GLU A 72 -7.21 5.56 9.23
CA GLU A 72 -6.97 6.72 8.38
C GLU A 72 -5.49 6.80 8.04
N ILE A 73 -5.17 6.98 6.76
CA ILE A 73 -3.81 7.17 6.25
C ILE A 73 -3.83 8.41 5.39
N GLU A 74 -3.10 9.44 5.81
CA GLU A 74 -3.12 10.77 5.20
C GLU A 74 -2.56 10.71 3.77
N GLU A 75 -1.48 9.95 3.59
CA GLU A 75 -0.73 9.81 2.33
C GLU A 75 -1.58 9.25 1.19
N LEU A 76 -2.65 8.50 1.49
CA LEU A 76 -3.58 8.01 0.48
C LEU A 76 -4.27 9.14 -0.29
N GLN A 77 -4.43 10.31 0.32
CA GLN A 77 -5.00 11.49 -0.33
C GLN A 77 -4.01 12.06 -1.36
N ASP A 78 -2.73 12.09 -1.00
CA ASP A 78 -1.63 12.66 -1.77
C ASP A 78 -1.06 11.74 -2.86
N LEU A 79 -1.45 10.46 -2.88
CA LEU A 79 -1.04 9.53 -3.94
C LEU A 79 -1.33 10.08 -5.35
N LYS A 80 -0.26 10.19 -6.14
CA LYS A 80 -0.35 10.52 -7.57
C LYS A 80 -0.94 9.36 -8.37
N VAL A 81 -1.81 9.70 -9.31
CA VAL A 81 -2.45 8.73 -10.20
C VAL A 81 -1.94 8.94 -11.63
N LEU A 82 -1.56 7.84 -12.30
CA LEU A 82 -1.17 7.79 -13.72
C LEU A 82 -2.35 8.03 -14.67
#